data_AF-A0A932EG03-F1
#
_entry.id   AF-A0A932EG03-F1
#
_cell.length_a   1.000
_cell.length_b   1.000
_cell.length_c   1.000
_cell.angle_alpha   90.00
_cell.angle_beta   90.00
_cell.angle_gamma   90.00
#
_symmetry.space_group_name_H-M   'P 1'
#
loop_
_entity.id
_entity.type
_entity.pdbx_description
1 polymer ?
#
loop_
_entity_poly.entity_id
_entity_poly.type
_entity_poly.pdbx_seq_one_letter_code
_entity_poly.pdbx_strand_id
1 'polypeptide(L)'
;MKKPALIITFLIGVIVVLSIVRVVVYNRLSTSGVLVGELEEQISLYKTQNAILAEEVLSSSSLTSIVARAQDLGFTNKDKSLLVIKTSRPLAVKR
;
A
#
# COMPACT_ATOMS: atom_id res chain seq x y z
N MET A 1 39.50 46.29 38.02
CA MET A 1 38.20 46.37 37.28
C MET A 1 38.09 45.39 36.09
N LYS A 2 39.11 44.55 35.77
CA LYS A 2 39.09 43.66 34.58
C LYS A 2 38.35 42.31 34.77
N LYS A 3 38.21 41.84 36.01
CA LYS A 3 37.53 40.57 36.34
C LYS A 3 36.05 40.52 35.92
N PRO A 4 35.21 41.55 36.17
CA PRO A 4 33.83 41.53 35.68
C PRO A 4 33.74 41.64 34.16
N ALA A 5 34.64 42.38 33.50
CA ALA A 5 34.68 42.48 32.04
C ALA A 5 34.98 41.13 31.36
N LEU A 6 35.80 40.29 32.00
CA LEU A 6 36.13 38.94 31.51
C LEU A 6 34.92 37.99 31.59
N ILE A 7 34.13 38.10 32.66
CA ILE A 7 32.88 37.32 32.81
C ILE A 7 31.84 37.76 31.77
N ILE A 8 31.69 39.07 31.56
CA ILE A 8 30.74 39.62 30.59
C ILE A 8 31.11 39.21 29.16
N THR A 9 32.39 39.29 28.80
CA THR A 9 32.87 38.87 27.47
C THR A 9 32.70 37.37 27.25
N PHE A 10 32.94 36.54 28.28
CA PHE A 10 32.64 35.11 28.21
C PHE A 10 31.15 34.83 28.00
N LEU A 11 30.26 35.52 28.73
CA LEU A 11 28.81 35.36 28.60
C LEU A 11 28.33 35.71 27.18
N ILE A 12 28.85 36.81 26.62
CA ILE A 12 28.54 37.22 25.24
C ILE A 12 29.03 36.16 24.25
N GLY A 13 30.23 35.61 24.45
CA GLY A 13 30.75 34.51 23.63
C GLY A 13 29.83 33.28 23.64
N VAL A 14 29.34 32.89 24.81
CA VAL A 14 28.39 31.78 24.96
C VAL A 14 27.09 32.06 24.21
N ILE A 15 26.54 33.27 24.31
CA ILE A 15 25.30 33.66 23.63
C ILE A 15 25.48 33.57 22.11
N VAL A 16 26.61 34.03 21.58
CA VAL A 16 26.92 33.96 20.14
C VAL A 16 27.02 32.51 19.68
N VAL A 17 27.75 31.67 20.41
CA VAL A 17 27.90 30.25 20.07
C VAL A 17 26.54 29.53 20.10
N LEU A 18 25.73 29.73 21.15
CA LEU A 18 24.39 29.13 21.23
C LEU A 18 23.49 29.59 20.09
N SER A 19 23.58 30.86 19.70
CA SER A 19 22.79 31.41 18.59
C SER A 19 23.16 30.76 17.26
N ILE A 20 24.46 30.59 16.99
CA ILE A 20 24.94 29.93 15.77
C ILE A 20 24.48 28.46 15.75
N VAL A 21 24.66 27.73 16.85
CA VAL A 21 24.22 26.33 16.96
C VAL A 21 22.73 26.22 16.72
N ARG A 22 21.91 27.11 17.31
CA ARG A 22 20.47 27.12 17.13
C ARG A 22 20.08 27.29 15.66
N VAL A 23 20.71 28.23 14.95
CA VAL A 23 20.44 28.46 13.52
C VAL A 23 20.80 27.23 12.67
N VAL A 24 21.95 26.61 12.94
CA VAL A 24 22.38 25.40 12.24
C VAL A 24 21.40 24.24 12.47
N VAL A 25 20.99 24.02 13.73
CA VAL A 25 20.01 22.99 14.07
C VAL A 25 18.67 23.26 13.41
N TYR A 26 18.18 24.51 13.43
CA TYR A 26 16.89 24.86 12.83
C TYR A 26 16.89 24.64 11.32
N ASN A 27 17.96 25.04 10.63
CA ASN A 27 18.10 24.82 9.19
C ASN A 27 18.18 23.33 8.85
N ARG A 28 18.96 22.55 9.60
CA ARG A 28 19.05 21.10 9.40
C ARG A 28 17.73 20.40 9.69
N LEU A 29 17.04 20.79 10.75
CA LEU A 29 15.75 20.21 11.14
C LEU A 29 14.67 20.55 10.11
N SER A 30 14.67 21.76 9.56
CA SER A 30 13.74 22.15 8.50
C SER A 30 13.97 21.34 7.22
N THR A 31 15.22 21.17 6.79
CA THR A 31 15.52 20.36 5.60
C THR A 31 15.25 18.86 5.83
N SER A 32 15.67 18.31 6.97
CA SER A 32 15.43 16.90 7.29
C SER A 32 13.96 16.60 7.53
N GLY A 33 13.20 17.52 8.14
CA GLY A 33 11.77 17.36 8.37
C GLY A 33 10.96 17.30 7.08
N VAL A 34 11.31 18.11 6.08
CA VAL A 34 10.68 18.06 4.74
C VAL A 34 10.97 16.73 4.07
N LEU A 35 12.23 16.27 4.10
CA LEU A 35 12.61 14.99 3.50
C LEU A 35 11.93 13.80 4.20
N VAL A 36 11.84 13.82 5.53
CA VAL A 36 11.13 12.79 6.30
C VAL A 36 9.63 12.79 5.96
N GLY A 37 9.01 13.97 5.83
CA GLY A 37 7.60 14.07 5.45
C GLY A 37 7.34 13.51 4.05
N GLU A 38 8.20 13.80 3.08
CA GLU A 38 8.09 13.27 1.72
C GLU A 38 8.28 11.74 1.68
N LEU A 39 9.22 11.20 2.46
CA LEU A 39 9.39 9.75 2.59
C LEU A 39 8.18 9.09 3.25
N GLU A 40 7.60 9.71 4.27
CA GLU A 40 6.44 9.19 4.97
C GLU A 40 5.19 9.19 4.07
N GLU A 41 5.01 10.21 3.24
CA GLU A 41 3.97 10.28 2.21
C GLU A 41 4.13 9.13 1.19
N GLN A 42 5.33 8.92 0.67
CA GLN A 42 5.60 7.82 -0.26
C GLN A 42 5.33 6.45 0.36
N ILE A 43 5.77 6.23 1.61
CA ILE A 43 5.50 4.99 2.35
C ILE A 43 3.99 4.76 2.50
N SER A 44 3.24 5.81 2.83
CA SER A 44 1.77 5.75 2.98
C SER A 44 1.08 5.38 1.66
N LEU A 45 1.52 5.99 0.55
CA LEU A 45 1.01 5.66 -0.79
C LEU A 45 1.26 4.19 -1.14
N TYR A 46 2.48 3.70 -0.97
CA TYR A 46 2.80 2.30 -1.28
C TYR A 46 2.09 1.30 -0.37
N LYS A 47 1.92 1.61 0.92
CA LYS A 47 1.12 0.78 1.83
C LYS A 47 -0.33 0.67 1.36
N THR A 48 -0.91 1.78 0.94
CA THR A 48 -2.29 1.81 0.44
C THR A 48 -2.43 1.00 -0.84
N GLN A 49 -1.52 1.18 -1.81
CA GLN A 49 -1.51 0.41 -3.05
C GLN A 49 -1.36 -1.10 -2.79
N ASN A 50 -0.49 -1.49 -1.87
CA ASN A 50 -0.31 -2.90 -1.50
C ASN A 50 -1.56 -3.48 -0.84
N ALA A 51 -2.28 -2.70 -0.02
CA ALA A 51 -3.52 -3.15 0.60
C ALA A 51 -4.62 -3.40 -0.45
N ILE A 52 -4.80 -2.46 -1.39
CA ILE A 52 -5.75 -2.60 -2.50
C ILE A 52 -5.39 -3.82 -3.37
N LEU A 53 -4.12 -3.98 -3.71
CA LEU A 53 -3.66 -5.09 -4.53
C LEU A 53 -3.88 -6.44 -3.81
N ALA A 54 -3.63 -6.51 -2.51
CA ALA A 54 -3.88 -7.71 -1.73
C ALA A 54 -5.38 -8.08 -1.71
N GLU A 55 -6.25 -7.09 -1.60
CA GLU A 55 -7.71 -7.29 -1.66
C GLU A 55 -8.14 -7.80 -3.05
N GLU A 56 -7.64 -7.21 -4.12
CA GLU A 56 -7.94 -7.64 -5.49
C GLU A 56 -7.46 -9.07 -5.76
N VAL A 57 -6.26 -9.41 -5.29
CA VAL A 57 -5.70 -10.77 -5.38
C VAL A 57 -6.56 -11.76 -4.60
N LEU A 58 -6.99 -11.41 -3.39
CA LEU A 58 -7.87 -12.27 -2.58
C LEU A 58 -9.23 -12.47 -3.25
N SER A 59 -9.82 -11.41 -3.81
CA SER A 59 -11.08 -11.47 -4.55
C SER A 59 -10.95 -12.38 -5.77
N SER A 60 -9.92 -12.18 -6.60
CA SER A 60 -9.64 -13.03 -7.76
C SER A 60 -9.37 -14.50 -7.38
N SER A 61 -8.63 -14.71 -6.29
CA SER A 61 -8.35 -16.06 -5.77
C SER A 61 -9.61 -16.74 -5.25
N SER A 62 -10.51 -15.99 -4.61
CA SER A 62 -11.81 -16.51 -4.16
C SER A 62 -12.65 -16.98 -5.33
N LEU A 63 -12.75 -16.18 -6.41
CA LEU A 63 -13.45 -16.56 -7.63
C LEU A 63 -12.81 -17.78 -8.28
N THR A 64 -11.48 -17.83 -8.34
CA THR A 64 -10.74 -18.96 -8.89
C THR A 64 -11.01 -20.25 -8.11
N SER A 65 -11.05 -20.18 -6.77
CA SER A 65 -11.37 -21.34 -5.93
C SER A 65 -12.80 -21.84 -6.12
N ILE A 66 -13.76 -20.91 -6.31
CA ILE A 66 -15.15 -21.25 -6.64
C ILE A 66 -15.21 -21.94 -8.01
N VAL A 67 -14.52 -21.41 -9.01
CA VAL A 67 -14.46 -22.00 -10.36
C VAL A 67 -13.84 -23.40 -10.32
N ALA A 68 -12.74 -23.58 -9.60
CA ALA A 68 -12.11 -24.89 -9.43
C ALA A 68 -13.08 -25.89 -8.77
N ARG A 69 -13.80 -25.46 -7.72
CA ARG A 69 -14.79 -26.31 -7.06
C ARG A 69 -16.00 -26.62 -7.95
N ALA A 70 -16.44 -25.66 -8.76
CA ALA A 70 -17.53 -25.85 -9.71
C ALA A 70 -17.14 -26.87 -10.79
N GLN A 71 -15.89 -26.84 -11.27
CA GLN A 71 -15.35 -27.82 -12.20
C GLN A 71 -15.29 -29.23 -11.58
N ASP A 72 -14.81 -29.36 -10.35
CA ASP A 72 -14.81 -30.64 -9.61
C ASP A 72 -16.22 -31.23 -9.47
N LEU A 73 -17.22 -30.37 -9.30
CA LEU A 73 -18.64 -30.75 -9.20
C LEU A 73 -19.30 -31.00 -10.56
N GLY A 74 -18.54 -30.90 -11.67
CA GLY A 74 -19.03 -31.16 -13.01
C GLY A 74 -19.83 -30.01 -13.65
N PHE A 75 -19.81 -28.82 -13.05
CA PHE A 75 -20.36 -27.60 -13.67
C PHE A 75 -19.39 -27.12 -14.76
N THR A 76 -19.50 -27.70 -15.95
CA THR A 76 -18.77 -27.30 -17.16
C THR A 76 -19.50 -26.16 -17.88
N ASN A 77 -18.75 -25.29 -18.54
CA ASN A 77 -19.28 -24.21 -19.36
C ASN A 77 -20.31 -24.75 -20.38
N LYS A 78 -21.52 -24.20 -20.35
CA LYS A 78 -22.67 -24.61 -21.17
C LYS A 78 -22.37 -24.59 -22.67
N ASP A 79 -21.42 -23.77 -23.12
CA ASP A 79 -21.08 -23.60 -24.54
C ASP A 79 -20.34 -24.80 -25.16
N LYS A 80 -19.80 -25.73 -24.36
CA LYS A 80 -19.16 -26.97 -24.87
C LYS A 80 -20.07 -28.19 -24.89
N SER A 81 -21.24 -28.12 -24.25
CA SER A 81 -22.17 -29.24 -24.20
C SER A 81 -23.30 -29.03 -25.19
N LEU A 82 -23.09 -29.42 -26.45
CA LEU A 82 -24.17 -29.71 -27.37
C LEU A 82 -25.03 -30.82 -26.76
N LEU A 83 -26.07 -30.45 -26.02
CA LEU A 83 -27.10 -31.35 -25.49
C LEU A 83 -27.92 -31.87 -26.67
N VAL A 84 -27.43 -32.92 -27.33
CA VAL A 84 -28.20 -33.64 -28.33
C VAL A 84 -29.10 -34.63 -27.59
N ILE A 85 -30.41 -34.39 -27.61
CA ILE A 85 -31.38 -35.38 -27.17
C ILE A 85 -31.29 -36.56 -28.15
N LYS A 86 -30.64 -37.66 -27.75
CA LYS A 86 -30.70 -38.94 -28.48
C LYS A 86 -32.12 -39.49 -28.37
N THR A 87 -33.04 -38.96 -29.15
CA THR A 87 -34.34 -39.59 -29.38
C THR A 87 -34.10 -40.79 -30.30
N SER A 88 -33.83 -41.96 -29.71
CA SER A 88 -33.75 -43.24 -30.41
C SER A 88 -34.92 -44.16 -30.03
N ARG A 89 -36.01 -43.63 -29.49
CA ARG A 89 -37.21 -44.42 -29.23
C ARG A 89 -38.25 -44.13 -30.32
N PRO A 90 -38.65 -45.12 -31.13
CA PRO A 90 -39.69 -44.92 -32.12
C PRO A 90 -40.97 -44.53 -31.38
N LEU A 91 -41.48 -43.34 -31.66
CA LEU A 91 -42.81 -42.92 -31.22
C LEU A 91 -43.81 -43.84 -31.92
N ALA A 92 -44.60 -44.58 -31.15
CA ALA A 92 -45.67 -45.42 -31.70
C ALA A 92 -46.70 -44.51 -32.39
N VAL A 93 -46.67 -44.46 -33.72
CA VAL A 93 -47.72 -43.81 -34.52
C VAL A 93 -48.90 -44.77 -34.57
N LYS A 94 -49.96 -44.43 -33.84
CA LYS A 94 -51.26 -45.12 -33.93
C LYS A 94 -51.90 -44.75 -35.26
N ARG A 95 -52.00 -45.73 -36.17
CA ARG A 95 -52.85 -45.64 -37.36
C ARG A 95 -54.30 -45.92 -36.99
#